data_AF-A0A970R5A3-F1
#
_entry.id   AF-A0A970R5A3-F1
#
_cell.length_a   1.000
_cell.length_b   1.000
_cell.length_c   1.000
_cell.angle_alpha   90.00
_cell.angle_beta   90.00
_cell.angle_gamma   90.00
#
_symmetry.space_group_name_H-M   'P 1'
#
loop_
_entity.id
_entity.type
_entity.pdbx_description
1 polymer ?
#
loop_
_entity_poly.entity_id
_entity_poly.type
_entity_poly.pdbx_seq_one_letter_code
_entity_poly.pdbx_strand_id
1 'polypeptide(L)'
;MKSFYFSVTFVGLILLCSAYSVLAQPKTLLLSQGDNQFDIAATTRGNISFHHELATLSSLEVAGDNQSFVQLVAPGYNYSMQEGAPMLPVIKRLMEIPSGASYEIVVTNVVTETYRLRDFDIAAPLFPAQPSVSKSDERAHIPLVVDATVYQSDEWFGFETVQIEELGEMRGTHLARLEVSPFRYNPLRGELQVITAFDGEIRFTGGQPEAAQAEKTRLYSPYYNSIFDQLINYQAPAPEEALRALPGAAPVTYIIVSHPMFQTALQPFVAWKTKKGFKVIEAYTNNPAVGTTTTSIKNYLKNFYNNPPQDVHPQTFVLIVGDVAQVPAFSGSTGSHVTDLYYCEYTNDIFPECFYGRFSANTLAQLQPQIDKTLEYEQYAFPDPTFLDEVVLVAGADGSHQLTWGNGQINYGTQYYFNAAHGLLTHTYLQPEP
;
A
#
# COMPACT_ATOMS: atom_id res chain seq x y z
N MET A 1 17.75 66.55 55.37
CA MET A 1 18.60 67.55 54.67
C MET A 1 19.00 66.96 53.33
N LYS A 2 18.63 67.65 52.24
CA LYS A 2 19.04 67.50 50.83
C LYS A 2 18.60 66.23 50.05
N SER A 3 17.62 66.50 49.20
CA SER A 3 17.17 65.85 47.96
C SER A 3 18.29 65.33 47.05
N PHE A 4 18.02 64.28 46.26
CA PHE A 4 18.16 64.34 44.79
C PHE A 4 17.36 63.21 44.12
N TYR A 5 16.44 63.59 43.23
CA TYR A 5 15.78 62.75 42.25
C TYR A 5 16.73 62.47 41.08
N PHE A 6 16.75 61.24 40.54
CA PHE A 6 17.09 61.01 39.14
C PHE A 6 16.31 59.81 38.60
N SER A 7 15.44 60.11 37.63
CA SER A 7 14.75 59.14 36.77
C SER A 7 15.70 58.76 35.64
N VAL A 8 15.93 57.46 35.44
CA VAL A 8 16.60 56.95 34.23
C VAL A 8 15.70 55.87 33.64
N THR A 9 15.04 56.23 32.55
CA THR A 9 14.30 55.33 31.66
C THR A 9 15.31 54.53 30.85
N PHE A 10 15.42 53.22 31.11
CA PHE A 10 16.27 52.32 30.32
C PHE A 10 15.43 51.71 29.19
N VAL A 11 15.52 52.27 27.99
CA VAL A 11 15.01 51.66 26.76
C VAL A 11 16.05 50.63 26.31
N GLY A 12 15.81 49.37 26.68
CA GLY A 12 16.58 48.23 26.19
C GLY A 12 16.10 47.83 24.79
N LEU A 13 16.90 48.16 23.77
CA LEU A 13 16.75 47.70 22.40
C LEU A 13 17.03 46.18 22.37
N ILE A 14 15.98 45.34 22.37
CA ILE A 14 16.11 43.91 22.12
C ILE A 14 16.26 43.72 20.60
N LEU A 15 17.50 43.53 20.16
CA LEU A 15 17.81 43.02 18.83
C LEU A 15 17.42 41.53 18.80
N LEU A 16 16.17 41.25 18.41
CA LEU A 16 15.73 39.91 18.01
C LEU A 16 16.41 39.59 16.66
N CYS A 17 17.58 38.96 16.71
CA CYS A 17 18.08 38.18 15.58
C CYS A 17 17.23 36.91 15.46
N SER A 18 16.04 37.03 14.85
CA SER A 18 15.34 35.89 14.30
C SER A 18 16.15 35.39 13.10
N ALA A 19 16.87 34.29 13.30
CA ALA A 19 17.35 33.48 12.19
C ALA A 19 16.10 32.93 11.48
N TYR A 20 15.62 33.65 10.47
CA TYR A 20 14.70 33.12 9.50
C TYR A 20 15.46 32.02 8.75
N SER A 21 15.26 30.76 9.14
CA SER A 21 15.42 29.66 8.21
C SER A 21 14.43 29.94 7.08
N VAL A 22 14.95 30.48 5.98
CA VAL A 22 14.20 30.59 4.73
C VAL A 22 13.93 29.15 4.30
N LEU A 23 12.77 28.63 4.67
CA LEU A 23 12.24 27.43 4.01
C LEU A 23 12.08 27.83 2.55
N ALA A 24 12.89 27.24 1.68
CA ALA A 24 12.80 27.45 0.24
C ALA A 24 11.36 27.15 -0.16
N GLN A 25 10.64 28.16 -0.64
CA GLN A 25 9.28 27.94 -1.13
C GLN A 25 9.35 27.10 -2.40
N PRO A 26 8.43 26.13 -2.57
CA PRO A 26 8.39 25.34 -3.77
C PRO A 26 8.26 26.26 -4.99
N LYS A 27 9.16 26.12 -5.97
CA LYS A 27 9.09 26.92 -7.20
C LYS A 27 8.19 26.19 -8.18
N THR A 28 7.14 26.85 -8.67
CA THR A 28 6.27 26.29 -9.70
C THR A 28 6.88 26.50 -11.08
N LEU A 29 7.01 25.43 -11.86
CA LEU A 29 7.33 25.48 -13.28
C LEU A 29 6.03 25.35 -14.07
N LEU A 30 5.72 26.35 -14.89
CA LEU A 30 4.64 26.31 -15.84
C LEU A 30 5.16 25.73 -17.15
N LEU A 31 4.67 24.55 -17.54
CA LEU A 31 5.08 23.81 -18.73
C LEU A 31 4.15 24.07 -19.91
N SER A 32 2.84 24.02 -19.67
CA SER A 32 1.80 24.25 -20.66
C SER A 32 0.60 24.98 -20.05
N GLN A 33 -0.41 25.30 -20.86
CA GLN A 33 -1.67 25.88 -20.39
C GLN A 33 -2.60 24.77 -19.90
N GLY A 34 -3.37 25.00 -18.84
CA GLY A 34 -4.35 24.04 -18.32
C GLY A 34 -3.98 23.52 -16.92
N ASP A 35 -4.55 22.37 -16.57
CA ASP A 35 -4.35 21.69 -15.29
C ASP A 35 -3.67 20.33 -15.53
N ASN A 36 -3.04 19.78 -14.50
CA ASN A 36 -2.52 18.43 -14.56
C ASN A 36 -3.68 17.43 -14.55
N GLN A 37 -3.72 16.51 -15.51
CA GLN A 37 -4.78 15.53 -15.66
C GLN A 37 -4.23 14.16 -16.04
N PHE A 38 -4.84 13.12 -15.48
CA PHE A 38 -4.63 11.74 -15.91
C PHE A 38 -5.94 11.01 -15.79
N ASP A 39 -6.63 10.88 -16.91
CA ASP A 39 -7.99 10.38 -16.97
C ASP A 39 -8.04 9.07 -17.74
N ILE A 40 -8.73 8.09 -17.16
CA ILE A 40 -9.10 6.88 -17.88
C ILE A 40 -10.29 7.22 -18.76
N ALA A 41 -10.06 7.32 -20.06
CA ALA A 41 -11.06 7.74 -21.03
C ALA A 41 -12.07 6.62 -21.31
N ALA A 42 -11.60 5.38 -21.43
CA ALA A 42 -12.46 4.22 -21.57
C ALA A 42 -11.78 2.94 -21.07
N THR A 43 -12.60 2.04 -20.53
CA THR A 43 -12.20 0.66 -20.21
C THR A 43 -13.17 -0.31 -20.84
N THR A 44 -12.66 -1.19 -21.69
CA THR A 44 -13.40 -2.32 -22.24
C THR A 44 -12.67 -3.63 -21.89
N ARG A 45 -13.24 -4.78 -22.27
CA ARG A 45 -12.52 -6.06 -22.11
C ARG A 45 -11.25 -6.12 -22.96
N GLY A 46 -11.23 -5.41 -24.09
CA GLY A 46 -10.14 -5.47 -25.06
C GLY A 46 -9.19 -4.28 -25.00
N ASN A 47 -9.55 -3.18 -24.31
CA ASN A 47 -8.66 -2.04 -24.20
C ASN A 47 -8.82 -1.24 -22.90
N ILE A 48 -7.79 -0.46 -22.61
CA ILE A 48 -7.83 0.68 -21.69
C ILE A 48 -7.28 1.87 -22.46
N SER A 49 -8.04 2.94 -22.60
CA SER A 49 -7.54 4.20 -23.13
C SER A 49 -7.48 5.24 -22.02
N PHE A 50 -6.44 6.06 -22.05
CA PHE A 50 -6.23 7.13 -21.09
C PHE A 50 -5.60 8.35 -21.75
N HIS A 51 -5.88 9.51 -21.16
CA HIS A 51 -5.35 10.79 -21.57
C HIS A 51 -4.47 11.35 -20.45
N HIS A 52 -3.34 11.92 -20.85
CA HIS A 52 -2.39 12.54 -19.94
C HIS A 52 -2.15 13.98 -20.36
N GLU A 53 -2.24 14.89 -19.39
CA GLU A 53 -1.87 16.30 -19.51
C GLU A 53 -1.07 16.74 -18.27
N LEU A 54 0.00 17.48 -18.50
CA LEU A 54 0.86 18.03 -17.47
C LEU A 54 1.16 19.50 -17.78
N ALA A 55 0.56 20.38 -16.99
CA ALA A 55 0.68 21.82 -17.14
C ALA A 55 1.65 22.46 -16.14
N THR A 56 1.71 21.94 -14.92
CA THR A 56 2.56 22.49 -13.85
C THR A 56 3.31 21.41 -13.08
N LEU A 57 4.50 21.74 -12.63
CA LEU A 57 5.18 21.00 -11.56
C LEU A 57 5.73 21.98 -10.53
N SER A 58 6.11 21.47 -9.37
CA SER A 58 6.86 22.23 -8.38
C SER A 58 8.23 21.62 -8.19
N SER A 59 9.19 22.41 -7.74
CA SER A 59 10.49 21.91 -7.29
C SER A 59 10.67 22.17 -5.80
N LEU A 60 11.28 21.21 -5.11
CA LEU A 60 11.66 21.31 -3.71
C LEU A 60 13.17 21.10 -3.61
N GLU A 61 13.87 22.01 -2.94
CA GLU A 61 15.28 21.82 -2.64
C GLU A 61 15.46 20.78 -1.54
N VAL A 62 16.39 19.85 -1.75
CA VAL A 62 16.74 18.78 -0.82
C VAL A 62 18.23 18.87 -0.52
N ALA A 63 18.60 18.96 0.76
CA ALA A 63 20.00 18.92 1.16
C ALA A 63 20.54 17.49 1.00
N GLY A 64 21.66 17.34 0.28
CA GLY A 64 22.47 16.13 0.29
C GLY A 64 23.74 16.31 1.13
N ASP A 65 24.55 15.25 1.24
CA ASP A 65 25.74 15.24 2.12
C ASP A 65 26.74 16.35 1.79
N ASN A 66 27.00 16.60 0.49
CA ASN A 66 28.01 17.56 0.03
C ASN A 66 27.53 18.50 -1.08
N GLN A 67 26.26 18.37 -1.51
CA GLN A 67 25.65 19.23 -2.51
C GLN A 67 24.12 19.29 -2.30
N SER A 68 23.51 20.39 -2.73
CA SER A 68 22.05 20.47 -2.81
C SER A 68 21.54 19.75 -4.05
N PHE A 69 20.34 19.21 -3.94
CA PHE A 69 19.58 18.57 -5.01
C PHE A 69 18.19 19.20 -5.12
N VAL A 70 17.48 18.86 -6.19
CA VAL A 70 16.09 19.26 -6.38
C VAL A 70 15.21 18.05 -6.64
N GLN A 71 14.10 17.97 -5.92
CA GLN A 71 13.04 17.01 -6.18
C GLN A 71 11.91 17.69 -6.95
N LEU A 72 11.50 17.12 -8.08
CA LEU A 72 10.34 17.59 -8.83
C LEU A 72 9.08 16.96 -8.22
N VAL A 73 8.02 17.75 -8.04
CA VAL A 73 6.76 17.33 -7.43
C VAL A 73 5.62 17.66 -8.38
N ALA A 74 4.85 16.66 -8.78
CA ALA A 74 3.66 16.82 -9.58
C ALA A 74 2.46 16.15 -8.85
N PRO A 75 1.35 16.87 -8.61
CA PRO A 75 0.16 16.28 -7.98
C PRO A 75 -0.32 15.02 -8.71
N GLY A 76 -0.58 13.93 -7.96
CA GLY A 76 -1.03 12.64 -8.52
C GLY A 76 0.09 11.72 -9.01
N TYR A 77 1.35 12.16 -8.95
CA TYR A 77 2.53 11.37 -9.30
C TYR A 77 3.18 10.80 -8.04
N ASN A 78 3.76 9.62 -8.21
CA ASN A 78 4.74 9.03 -7.31
C ASN A 78 6.13 9.24 -7.92
N TYR A 79 7.10 8.40 -7.58
CA TYR A 79 8.48 8.52 -8.05
C TYR A 79 9.01 7.22 -8.66
N SER A 80 9.96 7.37 -9.57
CA SER A 80 10.86 6.29 -9.97
C SER A 80 11.78 5.90 -8.81
N MET A 81 12.11 4.61 -8.72
CA MET A 81 12.87 4.05 -7.59
C MET A 81 14.14 3.30 -8.03
N GLN A 82 14.70 3.63 -9.21
CA GLN A 82 16.00 3.09 -9.61
C GLN A 82 17.09 3.74 -8.75
N GLU A 83 17.62 2.95 -7.81
CA GLU A 83 18.59 3.40 -6.80
C GLU A 83 19.76 4.18 -7.43
N GLY A 84 20.09 5.32 -6.83
CA GLY A 84 21.17 6.20 -7.26
C GLY A 84 20.86 7.06 -8.49
N ALA A 85 19.87 6.72 -9.32
CA ALA A 85 19.53 7.46 -10.53
C ALA A 85 18.56 8.62 -10.24
N PRO A 86 18.41 9.60 -11.15
CA PRO A 86 17.46 10.72 -10.99
C PRO A 86 16.03 10.25 -10.63
N MET A 87 15.51 10.78 -9.51
CA MET A 87 14.16 10.52 -9.03
C MET A 87 13.17 11.37 -9.85
N LEU A 88 12.52 10.74 -10.82
CA LEU A 88 11.56 11.38 -11.72
C LEU A 88 10.13 11.09 -11.26
N PRO A 89 9.19 12.06 -11.40
CA PRO A 89 7.79 11.80 -11.12
C PRO A 89 7.20 10.76 -12.08
N VAL A 90 6.43 9.81 -11.56
CA VAL A 90 5.80 8.72 -12.32
C VAL A 90 4.37 8.51 -11.85
N ILE A 91 3.40 8.44 -12.76
CA ILE A 91 2.03 8.03 -12.41
C ILE A 91 2.01 6.51 -12.29
N LYS A 92 1.42 6.01 -11.21
CA LYS A 92 1.24 4.58 -10.97
C LYS A 92 -0.24 4.28 -10.76
N ARG A 93 -0.78 3.30 -11.48
CA ARG A 93 -2.17 2.83 -11.35
C ARG A 93 -2.19 1.31 -11.37
N LEU A 94 -2.96 0.70 -10.47
CA LEU A 94 -3.19 -0.73 -10.50
C LEU A 94 -4.22 -1.05 -11.58
N MET A 95 -4.06 -2.18 -12.24
CA MET A 95 -4.94 -2.66 -13.30
C MET A 95 -5.00 -4.18 -13.29
N GLU A 96 -6.01 -4.72 -13.95
CA GLU A 96 -6.14 -6.13 -14.27
C GLU A 96 -5.67 -6.39 -15.71
N ILE A 97 -4.85 -7.43 -15.91
CA ILE A 97 -4.58 -7.98 -17.24
C ILE A 97 -5.53 -9.18 -17.45
N PRO A 98 -6.32 -9.22 -18.54
CA PRO A 98 -7.16 -10.39 -18.81
C PRO A 98 -6.34 -11.68 -18.86
N SER A 99 -6.82 -12.75 -18.21
CA SER A 99 -6.06 -14.00 -18.10
C SER A 99 -5.73 -14.60 -19.47
N GLY A 100 -4.45 -14.92 -19.66
CA GLY A 100 -3.89 -15.45 -20.90
C GLY A 100 -3.80 -14.45 -22.06
N ALA A 101 -4.12 -13.17 -21.84
CA ALA A 101 -3.98 -12.14 -22.85
C ALA A 101 -2.55 -11.60 -22.91
N SER A 102 -2.10 -11.30 -24.11
CA SER A 102 -0.96 -10.42 -24.35
C SER A 102 -1.46 -8.98 -24.49
N TYR A 103 -0.57 -8.00 -24.34
CA TYR A 103 -0.92 -6.60 -24.53
C TYR A 103 0.02 -5.89 -25.50
N GLU A 104 -0.51 -4.89 -26.19
CA GLU A 104 0.22 -3.91 -26.99
C GLU A 104 -0.06 -2.52 -26.42
N ILE A 105 0.98 -1.71 -26.27
CA ILE A 105 0.87 -0.33 -25.80
C ILE A 105 1.03 0.59 -27.02
N VAL A 106 0.06 1.48 -27.22
CA VAL A 106 0.06 2.47 -28.28
C VAL A 106 0.02 3.86 -27.67
N VAL A 107 0.94 4.72 -28.08
CA VAL A 107 1.03 6.11 -27.63
C VAL A 107 0.89 7.02 -28.84
N THR A 108 -0.03 7.98 -28.77
CA THR A 108 -0.37 8.90 -29.87
C THR A 108 -0.50 10.34 -29.35
N ASN A 109 -0.59 11.30 -30.27
CA ASN A 109 -0.80 12.73 -29.95
C ASN A 109 0.22 13.30 -28.95
N VAL A 110 1.47 12.85 -29.06
CA VAL A 110 2.55 13.22 -28.14
C VAL A 110 2.98 14.66 -28.38
N VAL A 111 2.90 15.49 -27.35
CA VAL A 111 3.46 16.84 -27.30
C VAL A 111 4.63 16.83 -26.33
N THR A 112 5.83 17.07 -26.86
CA THR A 112 7.09 17.03 -26.11
C THR A 112 7.77 18.38 -26.15
N GLU A 113 8.18 18.86 -24.99
CA GLU A 113 8.93 20.10 -24.83
C GLU A 113 10.23 19.84 -24.06
N THR A 114 11.23 20.70 -24.24
CA THR A 114 12.51 20.59 -23.53
C THR A 114 12.80 21.88 -22.79
N TYR A 115 13.08 21.74 -21.50
CA TYR A 115 13.25 22.83 -20.56
C TYR A 115 14.65 22.81 -19.97
N ARG A 116 15.32 23.95 -19.96
CA ARG A 116 16.54 24.13 -19.18
C ARG A 116 16.14 24.46 -17.76
N LEU A 117 16.55 23.64 -16.80
CA LEU A 117 16.16 23.83 -15.40
C LEU A 117 16.63 25.19 -14.85
N ARG A 118 17.78 25.68 -15.31
CA ARG A 118 18.30 27.01 -14.98
C ARG A 118 17.38 28.17 -15.38
N ASP A 119 16.52 28.00 -16.39
CA ASP A 119 15.57 29.05 -16.82
C ASP A 119 14.41 29.19 -15.79
N PHE A 120 14.28 28.21 -14.89
CA PHE A 120 13.38 28.21 -13.73
C PHE A 120 14.13 28.43 -12.41
N ASP A 121 15.34 28.98 -12.46
CA ASP A 121 16.23 29.17 -11.31
C ASP A 121 16.54 27.86 -10.56
N ILE A 122 16.62 26.73 -11.27
CA ILE A 122 17.02 25.42 -10.73
C ILE A 122 18.41 25.09 -11.28
N ALA A 123 19.42 25.28 -10.43
CA ALA A 123 20.81 25.01 -10.78
C ALA A 123 21.34 23.65 -10.26
N ALA A 124 20.72 23.14 -9.20
CA ALA A 124 21.09 21.86 -8.59
C ALA A 124 20.56 20.67 -9.42
N PRO A 125 21.27 19.52 -9.43
CA PRO A 125 20.81 18.32 -10.11
C PRO A 125 19.58 17.72 -9.45
N LEU A 126 18.84 16.89 -10.17
CA LEU A 126 17.68 16.20 -9.61
C LEU A 126 18.11 15.24 -8.49
N PHE A 127 17.27 15.08 -7.46
CA PHE A 127 17.56 14.21 -6.32
C PHE A 127 17.62 12.74 -6.76
N PRO A 128 18.62 11.95 -6.32
CA PRO A 128 18.70 10.53 -6.66
C PRO A 128 17.71 9.69 -5.86
N ALA A 129 17.09 8.70 -6.49
CA ALA A 129 16.26 7.72 -5.79
C ALA A 129 17.12 6.91 -4.80
N GLN A 130 16.65 6.81 -3.56
CA GLN A 130 17.39 6.13 -2.48
C GLN A 130 16.89 4.71 -2.26
N PRO A 131 17.75 3.78 -1.83
CA PRO A 131 17.33 2.43 -1.43
C PRO A 131 16.37 2.47 -0.26
N SER A 132 15.64 1.38 -0.07
CA SER A 132 14.85 1.18 1.15
C SER A 132 15.79 1.07 2.36
N VAL A 133 15.40 1.70 3.46
CA VAL A 133 16.18 1.75 4.70
C VAL A 133 15.54 0.87 5.76
N SER A 134 16.33 0.10 6.52
CA SER A 134 15.80 -0.62 7.67
C SER A 134 15.44 0.38 8.77
N LYS A 135 14.30 0.17 9.44
CA LYS A 135 13.90 0.99 10.59
C LYS A 135 14.92 0.95 11.73
N SER A 136 15.79 -0.05 11.76
CA SER A 136 16.84 -0.21 12.76
C SER A 136 18.16 0.48 12.38
N ASP A 137 18.28 1.01 11.16
CA ASP A 137 19.50 1.67 10.72
C ASP A 137 19.57 3.10 11.28
N GLU A 138 20.76 3.51 11.71
CA GLU A 138 20.97 4.88 12.17
C GLU A 138 21.06 5.84 10.98
N ARG A 139 20.12 6.79 10.87
CA ARG A 139 20.07 7.74 9.74
C ARG A 139 21.41 8.42 9.43
N ALA A 140 22.16 8.79 10.48
CA ALA A 140 23.44 9.51 10.33
C ALA A 140 24.51 8.71 9.57
N HIS A 141 24.31 7.40 9.42
CA HIS A 141 25.24 6.48 8.77
C HIS A 141 24.72 5.95 7.43
N ILE A 142 23.59 6.46 6.93
CA ILE A 142 23.03 6.06 5.64
C ILE A 142 23.56 7.04 4.60
N PRO A 143 24.56 6.66 3.79
CA PRO A 143 25.10 7.56 2.79
C PRO A 143 24.07 7.81 1.69
N LEU A 144 24.06 9.03 1.15
CA LEU A 144 23.32 9.29 -0.06
C LEU A 144 23.91 8.47 -1.22
N VAL A 145 23.08 7.65 -1.87
CA VAL A 145 23.45 6.88 -3.06
C VAL A 145 23.25 7.77 -4.28
N VAL A 146 24.32 7.98 -5.05
CA VAL A 146 24.31 8.70 -6.34
C VAL A 146 25.00 7.82 -7.37
N ASP A 147 24.32 7.49 -8.46
CA ASP A 147 24.93 6.80 -9.59
C ASP A 147 25.77 7.81 -10.40
N ALA A 148 27.06 7.87 -10.09
CA ALA A 148 27.98 8.78 -10.76
C ALA A 148 28.01 8.56 -12.28
N THR A 149 27.75 7.35 -12.78
CA THR A 149 27.74 7.04 -14.21
C THR A 149 26.60 7.79 -14.90
N VAL A 150 25.40 7.76 -14.30
CA VAL A 150 24.24 8.49 -14.84
C VAL A 150 24.45 9.99 -14.72
N TYR A 151 24.85 10.50 -13.55
CA TYR A 151 24.96 11.93 -13.30
C TYR A 151 26.12 12.63 -14.04
N GLN A 152 27.11 11.88 -14.52
CA GLN A 152 28.20 12.41 -15.32
C GLN A 152 28.01 12.18 -16.83
N SER A 153 26.91 11.53 -17.23
CA SER A 153 26.61 11.28 -18.64
C SER A 153 25.94 12.48 -19.32
N ASP A 154 26.29 12.72 -20.58
CA ASP A 154 25.55 13.62 -21.48
C ASP A 154 24.45 12.85 -22.24
N GLU A 155 23.74 11.98 -21.53
CA GLU A 155 22.70 11.13 -22.09
C GLU A 155 21.36 11.43 -21.42
N TRP A 156 20.26 11.18 -22.16
CA TRP A 156 18.92 11.31 -21.60
C TRP A 156 18.60 10.09 -20.72
N PHE A 157 18.43 10.32 -19.43
CA PHE A 157 17.94 9.32 -18.48
C PHE A 157 16.42 9.38 -18.35
N GLY A 158 15.77 8.22 -18.36
CA GLY A 158 14.38 8.04 -17.95
C GLY A 158 13.84 6.68 -18.37
N PHE A 159 12.54 6.47 -18.16
CA PHE A 159 11.85 5.17 -18.31
C PHE A 159 10.84 5.22 -19.44
N GLU A 160 10.57 4.11 -20.12
CA GLU A 160 9.54 4.03 -21.16
C GLU A 160 8.27 4.82 -20.79
N THR A 161 7.76 5.63 -21.72
CA THR A 161 6.68 6.60 -21.44
C THR A 161 5.48 5.92 -20.80
N VAL A 162 5.17 4.71 -21.26
CA VAL A 162 4.12 3.85 -20.71
C VAL A 162 4.71 2.46 -20.57
N GLN A 163 4.66 1.91 -19.35
CA GLN A 163 5.11 0.57 -19.02
C GLN A 163 4.04 -0.15 -18.20
N ILE A 164 3.99 -1.48 -18.33
CA ILE A 164 3.18 -2.35 -17.49
C ILE A 164 4.13 -3.29 -16.74
N GLU A 165 3.97 -3.35 -15.41
CA GLU A 165 4.66 -4.30 -14.54
C GLU A 165 3.64 -5.32 -14.01
N GLU A 166 3.84 -6.60 -14.31
CA GLU A 166 3.03 -7.69 -13.75
C GLU A 166 3.40 -7.91 -12.28
N LEU A 167 2.41 -7.89 -11.39
CA LEU A 167 2.64 -7.98 -9.95
C LEU A 167 2.40 -9.40 -9.41
N GLY A 168 1.41 -10.11 -9.95
CA GLY A 168 0.99 -11.44 -9.50
C GLY A 168 -0.52 -11.66 -9.63
N GLU A 169 -1.03 -12.74 -9.07
CA GLU A 169 -2.45 -13.10 -9.13
C GLU A 169 -3.08 -13.08 -7.75
N MET A 170 -4.31 -12.58 -7.67
CA MET A 170 -5.12 -12.65 -6.45
C MET A 170 -6.53 -13.09 -6.81
N ARG A 171 -6.92 -14.27 -6.33
CA ARG A 171 -8.27 -14.84 -6.53
C ARG A 171 -8.75 -14.83 -7.98
N GLY A 172 -7.90 -15.27 -8.91
CA GLY A 172 -8.21 -15.33 -10.34
C GLY A 172 -8.15 -13.97 -11.06
N THR A 173 -7.70 -12.91 -10.36
CA THR A 173 -7.47 -11.59 -10.94
C THR A 173 -5.97 -11.38 -11.10
N HIS A 174 -5.49 -11.26 -12.35
CA HIS A 174 -4.08 -11.01 -12.64
C HIS A 174 -3.79 -9.51 -12.50
N LEU A 175 -3.05 -9.17 -11.44
CA LEU A 175 -2.75 -7.80 -11.04
C LEU A 175 -1.50 -7.28 -11.76
N ALA A 176 -1.58 -6.08 -12.29
CA ALA A 176 -0.46 -5.36 -12.88
C ALA A 176 -0.49 -3.88 -12.49
N ARG A 177 0.63 -3.20 -12.72
CA ARG A 177 0.79 -1.76 -12.51
C ARG A 177 1.10 -1.06 -13.82
N LEU A 178 0.22 -0.14 -14.21
CA LEU A 178 0.49 0.85 -15.25
C LEU A 178 1.41 1.93 -14.66
N GLU A 179 2.56 2.13 -15.30
CA GLU A 179 3.48 3.23 -15.02
C GLU A 179 3.54 4.19 -16.21
N VAL A 180 3.31 5.47 -15.95
CA VAL A 180 3.43 6.55 -16.95
C VAL A 180 4.52 7.52 -16.54
N SER A 181 5.57 7.58 -17.36
CA SER A 181 6.83 8.30 -17.11
C SER A 181 7.07 9.36 -18.18
N PRO A 182 6.47 10.56 -18.06
CA PRO A 182 6.54 11.59 -19.11
C PRO A 182 7.83 12.42 -19.06
N PHE A 183 8.86 12.00 -18.32
CA PHE A 183 10.08 12.78 -18.09
C PHE A 183 11.33 12.06 -18.62
N ARG A 184 12.22 12.84 -19.21
CA ARG A 184 13.61 12.49 -19.51
C ARG A 184 14.51 13.59 -18.98
N TYR A 185 15.59 13.25 -18.32
CA TYR A 185 16.51 14.19 -17.72
C TYR A 185 17.93 13.96 -18.24
N ASN A 186 18.59 15.01 -18.70
CA ASN A 186 20.02 15.00 -18.99
C ASN A 186 20.75 15.70 -17.83
N PRO A 187 21.50 14.94 -17.00
CA PRO A 187 22.16 15.49 -15.82
C PRO A 187 23.25 16.51 -16.14
N LEU A 188 24.06 16.26 -17.19
CA LEU A 188 25.18 17.14 -17.53
C LEU A 188 24.73 18.49 -18.09
N ARG A 189 23.66 18.49 -18.89
CA ARG A 189 23.09 19.71 -19.50
C ARG A 189 22.15 20.46 -18.55
N GLY A 190 21.65 19.80 -17.51
CA GLY A 190 20.61 20.34 -16.64
C GLY A 190 19.31 20.61 -17.39
N GLU A 191 18.96 19.69 -18.31
CA GLU A 191 17.78 19.80 -19.18
C GLU A 191 16.77 18.69 -18.87
N LEU A 192 15.51 19.06 -18.86
CA LEU A 192 14.37 18.18 -18.65
C LEU A 192 13.51 18.19 -19.91
N GLN A 193 13.40 17.05 -20.56
CA GLN A 193 12.44 16.81 -21.64
C GLN A 193 11.17 16.24 -21.02
N VAL A 194 10.03 16.85 -21.35
CA VAL A 194 8.73 16.52 -20.77
C VAL A 194 7.71 16.29 -21.87
N ILE A 195 7.01 15.17 -21.80
CA ILE A 195 5.79 14.94 -22.57
C ILE A 195 4.66 15.62 -21.80
N THR A 196 4.21 16.78 -22.28
CA THR A 196 3.18 17.60 -21.60
C THR A 196 1.77 17.13 -21.92
N ALA A 197 1.58 16.42 -23.04
CA ALA A 197 0.31 15.79 -23.36
C ALA A 197 0.54 14.55 -24.25
N PHE A 198 -0.24 13.50 -24.03
CA PHE A 198 -0.36 12.36 -24.96
C PHE A 198 -1.61 11.53 -24.68
N ASP A 199 -2.00 10.72 -25.67
CA ASP A 199 -3.03 9.68 -25.50
C ASP A 199 -2.39 8.29 -25.50
N GLY A 200 -2.73 7.49 -24.49
CA GLY A 200 -2.31 6.11 -24.35
C GLY A 200 -3.45 5.12 -24.57
N GLU A 201 -3.14 4.01 -25.21
CA GLU A 201 -4.05 2.87 -25.34
C GLU A 201 -3.29 1.56 -25.05
N ILE A 202 -3.84 0.75 -24.15
CA ILE A 202 -3.39 -0.62 -23.89
C ILE A 202 -4.41 -1.54 -24.57
N ARG A 203 -3.96 -2.31 -25.58
CA ARG A 203 -4.79 -3.25 -26.33
C ARG A 203 -4.49 -4.67 -25.89
N PHE A 204 -5.50 -5.36 -25.37
CA PHE A 204 -5.39 -6.76 -25.02
C PHE A 204 -5.72 -7.64 -26.23
N THR A 205 -4.86 -8.61 -26.51
CA THR A 205 -5.03 -9.58 -27.60
C THR A 205 -4.85 -11.00 -27.08
N GLY A 206 -5.58 -11.95 -27.68
CA GLY A 206 -5.63 -13.32 -27.17
C GLY A 206 -6.44 -13.43 -25.88
N GLY A 207 -6.02 -14.32 -24.97
CA GLY A 207 -6.75 -14.61 -23.74
C GLY A 207 -7.87 -15.63 -23.89
N GLN A 208 -8.41 -16.03 -22.74
CA GLN A 208 -9.58 -16.91 -22.63
C GLN A 208 -10.64 -16.24 -21.75
N PRO A 209 -11.34 -15.20 -22.26
CA PRO A 209 -12.18 -14.34 -21.44
C PRO A 209 -13.32 -15.11 -20.76
N GLU A 210 -13.88 -16.15 -21.39
CA GLU A 210 -14.90 -16.99 -20.77
C GLU A 210 -14.35 -17.82 -19.62
N ALA A 211 -13.17 -18.42 -19.78
CA ALA A 211 -12.51 -19.20 -18.72
C ALA A 211 -12.07 -18.30 -17.56
N ALA A 212 -11.50 -17.13 -17.87
CA ALA A 212 -11.14 -16.12 -16.89
C ALA A 212 -12.35 -15.65 -16.09
N GLN A 213 -13.46 -15.35 -16.76
CA GLN A 213 -14.70 -14.94 -16.11
C GLN A 213 -15.29 -16.07 -15.24
N ALA A 214 -15.23 -17.32 -15.71
CA ALA A 214 -15.68 -18.47 -14.94
C ALA A 214 -14.83 -18.65 -13.67
N GLU A 215 -13.51 -18.49 -13.76
CA GLU A 215 -12.60 -18.60 -12.62
C GLU A 215 -12.80 -17.46 -11.63
N LYS A 216 -12.90 -16.21 -12.09
CA LYS A 216 -13.24 -15.05 -11.24
C LYS A 216 -14.58 -15.24 -10.54
N THR A 217 -15.56 -15.85 -11.21
CA THR A 217 -16.86 -16.15 -10.61
C THR A 217 -16.73 -17.25 -9.55
N ARG A 218 -15.97 -18.32 -9.84
CA ARG A 218 -15.71 -19.41 -8.89
C ARG A 218 -15.00 -18.93 -7.62
N LEU A 219 -14.05 -18.00 -7.78
CA LEU A 219 -13.22 -17.45 -6.71
C LEU A 219 -13.79 -16.17 -6.08
N TYR A 220 -14.94 -15.69 -6.56
CA TYR A 220 -15.54 -14.43 -6.13
C TYR A 220 -15.77 -14.40 -4.62
N SER A 221 -15.43 -13.27 -4.01
CA SER A 221 -15.79 -12.97 -2.64
C SER A 221 -16.01 -11.47 -2.45
N PRO A 222 -17.15 -11.06 -1.86
CA PRO A 222 -17.46 -9.65 -1.68
C PRO A 222 -16.45 -8.93 -0.77
N TYR A 223 -15.72 -9.67 0.07
CA TYR A 223 -14.69 -9.12 0.95
C TYR A 223 -13.45 -8.60 0.19
N TYR A 224 -13.29 -8.95 -1.09
CA TYR A 224 -12.20 -8.48 -1.94
C TYR A 224 -12.60 -7.29 -2.82
N ASN A 225 -13.88 -6.89 -2.86
CA ASN A 225 -14.34 -5.79 -3.71
C ASN A 225 -13.55 -4.49 -3.44
N SER A 226 -13.38 -4.11 -2.17
CA SER A 226 -12.61 -2.90 -1.82
C SER A 226 -11.14 -2.91 -2.28
N ILE A 227 -10.56 -4.08 -2.53
CA ILE A 227 -9.21 -4.22 -3.08
C ILE A 227 -9.29 -4.09 -4.61
N PHE A 228 -10.18 -4.84 -5.25
CA PHE A 228 -10.27 -4.88 -6.71
C PHE A 228 -10.90 -3.62 -7.32
N ASP A 229 -11.74 -2.89 -6.59
CA ASP A 229 -12.31 -1.60 -7.00
C ASP A 229 -11.22 -0.51 -7.11
N GLN A 230 -10.00 -0.74 -6.61
CA GLN A 230 -8.85 0.14 -6.81
C GLN A 230 -8.17 -0.04 -8.17
N LEU A 231 -8.48 -1.13 -8.89
CA LEU A 231 -7.95 -1.35 -10.23
C LEU A 231 -8.74 -0.50 -11.23
N ILE A 232 -8.03 0.21 -12.12
CA ILE A 232 -8.63 1.17 -13.06
C ILE A 232 -9.63 0.55 -14.04
N ASN A 233 -9.56 -0.77 -14.27
CA ASN A 233 -10.36 -1.49 -15.25
C ASN A 233 -11.05 -2.75 -14.68
N TYR A 234 -11.13 -2.89 -13.35
CA TYR A 234 -11.79 -4.06 -12.78
C TYR A 234 -13.27 -4.05 -13.08
N GLN A 235 -13.72 -5.18 -13.62
CA GLN A 235 -15.13 -5.48 -13.76
C GLN A 235 -15.45 -6.61 -12.80
N ALA A 236 -16.17 -6.26 -11.73
CA ALA A 236 -16.72 -7.27 -10.84
C ALA A 236 -17.61 -8.22 -11.66
N PRO A 237 -17.53 -9.54 -11.43
CA PRO A 237 -18.54 -10.46 -11.94
C PRO A 237 -19.93 -9.92 -11.61
N ALA A 238 -20.84 -9.88 -12.60
CA ALA A 238 -22.13 -9.19 -12.51
C ALA A 238 -22.83 -9.52 -11.17
N PRO A 239 -22.93 -8.59 -10.20
CA PRO A 239 -23.20 -8.93 -8.80
C PRO A 239 -24.50 -9.71 -8.58
N GLU A 240 -25.57 -9.40 -9.32
CA GLU A 240 -26.83 -10.15 -9.24
C GLU A 240 -26.72 -11.55 -9.84
N GLU A 241 -25.96 -11.77 -10.91
CA GLU A 241 -25.74 -13.09 -11.49
C GLU A 241 -24.59 -13.85 -10.79
N ALA A 242 -23.61 -13.19 -10.19
CA ALA A 242 -22.60 -13.86 -9.36
C ALA A 242 -23.21 -14.29 -8.03
N LEU A 243 -24.02 -13.45 -7.37
CA LEU A 243 -24.73 -13.84 -6.15
C LEU A 243 -25.88 -14.83 -6.41
N ARG A 244 -26.54 -14.80 -7.58
CA ARG A 244 -27.65 -15.73 -7.93
C ARG A 244 -27.24 -16.95 -8.77
N ALA A 245 -26.15 -16.88 -9.54
CA ALA A 245 -25.67 -17.94 -10.45
C ALA A 245 -24.38 -18.63 -9.97
N LEU A 246 -23.84 -18.26 -8.81
CA LEU A 246 -23.15 -19.25 -8.00
C LEU A 246 -24.13 -20.40 -7.70
N PRO A 247 -23.74 -21.66 -7.87
CA PRO A 247 -24.56 -22.77 -7.40
C PRO A 247 -24.81 -22.61 -5.89
N GLY A 248 -26.01 -22.18 -5.51
CA GLY A 248 -26.53 -22.38 -4.17
C GLY A 248 -26.46 -21.25 -3.15
N ALA A 249 -26.33 -19.96 -3.50
CA ALA A 249 -26.38 -18.86 -2.51
C ALA A 249 -25.53 -19.15 -1.25
N ALA A 250 -24.40 -19.84 -1.43
CA ALA A 250 -23.74 -20.50 -0.31
C ALA A 250 -22.98 -19.44 0.50
N PRO A 251 -23.00 -19.55 1.84
CA PRO A 251 -22.26 -18.65 2.72
C PRO A 251 -20.78 -18.55 2.36
N VAL A 252 -20.16 -17.40 2.61
CA VAL A 252 -18.70 -17.25 2.48
C VAL A 252 -17.99 -18.27 3.36
N THR A 253 -17.04 -19.01 2.79
CA THR A 253 -16.33 -20.08 3.51
C THR A 253 -15.22 -19.52 4.40
N TYR A 254 -15.21 -19.99 5.65
CA TYR A 254 -14.25 -19.64 6.70
C TYR A 254 -13.65 -20.94 7.26
N ILE A 255 -12.36 -21.21 7.01
CA ILE A 255 -11.69 -22.41 7.52
C ILE A 255 -10.97 -22.08 8.82
N ILE A 256 -11.14 -22.92 9.83
CA ILE A 256 -10.39 -22.86 11.09
C ILE A 256 -9.45 -24.07 11.13
N VAL A 257 -8.14 -23.83 11.06
CA VAL A 257 -7.12 -24.87 11.24
C VAL A 257 -6.65 -24.86 12.69
N SER A 258 -6.86 -25.95 13.43
CA SER A 258 -6.62 -25.95 14.88
C SER A 258 -6.00 -27.24 15.39
N HIS A 259 -5.22 -27.14 16.46
CA HIS A 259 -4.90 -28.33 17.27
C HIS A 259 -6.17 -28.86 17.99
N PRO A 260 -6.37 -30.19 18.13
CA PRO A 260 -7.60 -30.76 18.70
C PRO A 260 -7.88 -30.35 20.15
N MET A 261 -6.84 -29.99 20.90
CA MET A 261 -7.01 -29.53 22.29
C MET A 261 -7.90 -28.30 22.44
N PHE A 262 -8.11 -27.54 21.36
CA PHE A 262 -8.92 -26.33 21.33
C PHE A 262 -10.33 -26.55 20.78
N GLN A 263 -10.64 -27.74 20.26
CA GLN A 263 -11.88 -28.04 19.54
C GLN A 263 -13.14 -27.64 20.33
N THR A 264 -13.23 -28.04 21.60
CA THR A 264 -14.39 -27.73 22.44
C THR A 264 -14.52 -26.23 22.72
N ALA A 265 -13.40 -25.56 22.96
CA ALA A 265 -13.38 -24.13 23.28
C ALA A 265 -13.77 -23.25 22.08
N LEU A 266 -13.52 -23.73 20.86
CA LEU A 266 -13.85 -23.02 19.63
C LEU A 266 -15.34 -23.04 19.28
N GLN A 267 -16.14 -23.92 19.89
CA GLN A 267 -17.54 -24.12 19.48
C GLN A 267 -18.41 -22.84 19.57
N PRO A 268 -18.31 -21.99 20.61
CA PRO A 268 -19.02 -20.71 20.64
C PRO A 268 -18.62 -19.77 19.48
N PHE A 269 -17.34 -19.75 19.11
CA PHE A 269 -16.85 -18.96 17.98
C PHE A 269 -17.36 -19.50 16.64
N VAL A 270 -17.30 -20.82 16.43
CA VAL A 270 -17.85 -21.51 15.25
C VAL A 270 -19.34 -21.22 15.09
N ALA A 271 -20.11 -21.35 16.18
CA ALA A 271 -21.54 -21.08 16.18
C ALA A 271 -21.85 -19.61 15.84
N TRP A 272 -21.08 -18.68 16.39
CA TRP A 272 -21.23 -17.26 16.10
C TRP A 272 -20.90 -16.91 14.63
N LYS A 273 -19.79 -17.41 14.09
CA LYS A 273 -19.44 -17.21 12.67
C LYS A 273 -20.49 -17.82 11.75
N THR A 274 -20.99 -19.00 12.09
CA THR A 274 -22.11 -19.63 11.35
C THR A 274 -23.36 -18.74 11.40
N LYS A 275 -23.70 -18.18 12.56
CA LYS A 275 -24.82 -17.24 12.73
C LYS A 275 -24.65 -15.95 11.93
N LYS A 276 -23.41 -15.47 11.73
CA LYS A 276 -23.10 -14.32 10.86
C LYS A 276 -23.18 -14.63 9.36
N GLY A 277 -23.50 -15.87 8.99
CA GLY A 277 -23.64 -16.27 7.58
C GLY A 277 -22.32 -16.70 6.95
N PHE A 278 -21.42 -17.31 7.72
CA PHE A 278 -20.25 -18.01 7.18
C PHE A 278 -20.48 -19.52 7.11
N LYS A 279 -19.93 -20.18 6.09
CA LYS A 279 -19.76 -21.62 6.07
C LYS A 279 -18.46 -21.94 6.80
N VAL A 280 -18.56 -22.31 8.08
CA VAL A 280 -17.37 -22.65 8.88
C VAL A 280 -16.96 -24.09 8.61
N ILE A 281 -15.67 -24.29 8.32
CA ILE A 281 -15.05 -25.60 8.16
C ILE A 281 -13.98 -25.75 9.25
N GLU A 282 -14.13 -26.76 10.10
CA GLU A 282 -13.18 -27.05 11.16
C GLU A 282 -12.17 -28.10 10.69
N ALA A 283 -10.90 -27.72 10.58
CA ALA A 283 -9.79 -28.56 10.14
C ALA A 283 -8.82 -28.82 11.31
N TYR A 284 -8.96 -29.97 11.97
CA TYR A 284 -8.13 -30.33 13.11
C TYR A 284 -6.86 -31.08 12.70
N THR A 285 -5.71 -30.81 13.33
CA THR A 285 -4.42 -31.40 12.93
C THR A 285 -4.30 -32.91 13.19
N ASN A 286 -5.19 -33.51 13.98
CA ASN A 286 -5.30 -34.97 14.12
C ASN A 286 -6.06 -35.63 12.97
N ASN A 287 -6.72 -34.87 12.10
CA ASN A 287 -7.29 -35.40 10.87
C ASN A 287 -6.16 -35.70 9.88
N PRO A 288 -5.98 -36.95 9.40
CA PRO A 288 -4.91 -37.30 8.47
C PRO A 288 -4.92 -36.50 7.16
N ALA A 289 -6.08 -35.98 6.73
CA ALA A 289 -6.19 -35.14 5.55
C ALA A 289 -5.59 -33.73 5.76
N VAL A 290 -5.54 -33.24 7.00
CA VAL A 290 -4.96 -31.94 7.39
C VAL A 290 -3.49 -32.12 7.77
N GLY A 291 -3.24 -33.08 8.68
CA GLY A 291 -1.92 -33.37 9.22
C GLY A 291 -1.36 -32.27 10.14
N THR A 292 -0.08 -32.43 10.51
CA THR A 292 0.59 -31.63 11.55
C THR A 292 1.81 -30.87 11.03
N THR A 293 2.05 -30.86 9.72
CA THR A 293 3.21 -30.21 9.08
C THR A 293 2.79 -28.99 8.27
N THR A 294 3.70 -28.05 8.04
CA THR A 294 3.44 -26.88 7.18
C THR A 294 2.99 -27.30 5.78
N THR A 295 3.68 -28.27 5.18
CA THR A 295 3.35 -28.80 3.85
C THR A 295 2.00 -29.51 3.82
N SER A 296 1.69 -30.37 4.80
CA SER A 296 0.40 -31.09 4.81
C SER A 296 -0.78 -30.13 4.94
N ILE A 297 -0.66 -29.14 5.82
CA ILE A 297 -1.71 -28.13 6.05
C ILE A 297 -1.86 -27.20 4.84
N LYS A 298 -0.76 -26.73 4.23
CA LYS A 298 -0.81 -25.94 2.97
C LYS A 298 -1.49 -26.74 1.86
N ASN A 299 -1.13 -28.01 1.70
CA ASN A 299 -1.73 -28.86 0.67
C ASN A 299 -3.23 -29.08 0.91
N TYR A 300 -3.65 -29.26 2.16
CA TYR A 300 -5.07 -29.34 2.52
C TYR A 300 -5.82 -28.07 2.12
N LEU A 301 -5.31 -26.89 2.52
CA LEU A 301 -5.95 -25.60 2.25
C LEU A 301 -5.97 -25.27 0.75
N LYS A 302 -4.86 -25.50 0.03
CA LYS A 302 -4.78 -25.33 -1.42
C LYS A 302 -5.73 -26.26 -2.16
N ASN A 303 -5.82 -27.53 -1.74
CA ASN A 303 -6.75 -28.46 -2.36
C ASN A 303 -8.21 -28.05 -2.10
N PHE A 304 -8.54 -27.57 -0.89
CA PHE A 304 -9.87 -27.04 -0.61
C PHE A 304 -10.18 -25.83 -1.49
N TYR A 305 -9.22 -24.92 -1.67
CA TYR A 305 -9.39 -23.72 -2.50
C TYR A 305 -9.66 -24.05 -3.97
N ASN A 306 -8.90 -25.01 -4.51
CA ASN A 306 -9.03 -25.44 -5.91
C ASN A 306 -10.26 -26.31 -6.13
N ASN A 307 -10.57 -27.20 -5.17
CA ASN A 307 -11.59 -28.23 -5.28
C ASN A 307 -12.48 -28.25 -4.03
N PRO A 308 -13.25 -27.17 -3.77
CA PRO A 308 -14.13 -27.15 -2.60
C PRO A 308 -15.23 -28.21 -2.76
N PRO A 309 -15.77 -28.74 -1.64
CA PRO A 309 -16.93 -29.63 -1.69
C PRO A 309 -18.12 -29.00 -2.42
N GLN A 310 -19.04 -29.84 -2.89
CA GLN A 310 -20.28 -29.36 -3.51
C GLN A 310 -21.01 -28.36 -2.60
N ASP A 311 -21.53 -27.29 -3.19
CA ASP A 311 -22.26 -26.20 -2.52
C ASP A 311 -21.42 -25.44 -1.46
N VAL A 312 -20.08 -25.46 -1.60
CA VAL A 312 -19.16 -24.69 -0.76
C VAL A 312 -18.25 -23.85 -1.65
N HIS A 313 -18.06 -22.58 -1.28
CA HIS A 313 -17.12 -21.71 -2.00
C HIS A 313 -15.67 -21.94 -1.55
N PRO A 314 -14.69 -21.67 -2.43
CA PRO A 314 -13.30 -21.52 -2.02
C PRO A 314 -13.20 -20.56 -0.83
N GLN A 315 -12.37 -20.91 0.14
CA GLN A 315 -12.26 -20.17 1.40
C GLN A 315 -11.83 -18.72 1.16
N THR A 316 -12.51 -17.79 1.84
CA THR A 316 -12.11 -16.38 1.88
C THR A 316 -11.25 -16.11 3.10
N PHE A 317 -11.51 -16.82 4.20
CA PHE A 317 -10.84 -16.65 5.47
C PHE A 317 -10.22 -17.95 5.94
N VAL A 318 -9.00 -17.86 6.48
CA VAL A 318 -8.32 -18.93 7.20
C VAL A 318 -7.91 -18.41 8.57
N LEU A 319 -8.40 -19.04 9.63
CA LEU A 319 -7.95 -18.78 11.00
C LEU A 319 -7.12 -19.96 11.49
N ILE A 320 -5.89 -19.67 11.90
CA ILE A 320 -5.03 -20.66 12.53
C ILE A 320 -5.19 -20.55 14.04
N VAL A 321 -5.42 -21.67 14.73
CA VAL A 321 -5.62 -21.70 16.19
C VAL A 321 -4.59 -22.62 16.84
N GLY A 322 -3.66 -22.00 17.54
CA GLY A 322 -2.51 -22.63 18.17
C GLY A 322 -1.23 -21.82 17.95
N ASP A 323 -0.29 -21.93 18.88
CA ASP A 323 1.07 -21.43 18.68
C ASP A 323 1.86 -22.36 17.74
N VAL A 324 3.10 -22.01 17.39
CA VAL A 324 3.95 -22.75 16.43
C VAL A 324 4.13 -24.22 16.81
N ALA A 325 4.12 -24.56 18.10
CA ALA A 325 4.21 -25.94 18.57
C ALA A 325 2.92 -26.75 18.33
N GLN A 326 1.76 -26.09 18.22
CA GLN A 326 0.45 -26.72 18.00
C GLN A 326 0.07 -26.76 16.52
N VAL A 327 0.31 -25.66 15.81
CA VAL A 327 0.17 -25.54 14.36
C VAL A 327 1.41 -24.81 13.85
N PRO A 328 2.30 -25.45 13.07
CA PRO A 328 3.56 -24.84 12.67
C PRO A 328 3.35 -23.58 11.81
N ALA A 329 4.44 -22.86 11.58
CA ALA A 329 4.49 -21.71 10.67
C ALA A 329 5.67 -21.92 9.70
N PHE A 330 5.63 -21.25 8.55
CA PHE A 330 6.74 -21.28 7.61
C PHE A 330 7.84 -20.30 8.04
N SER A 331 9.05 -20.50 7.55
CA SER A 331 10.08 -19.46 7.60
C SER A 331 9.79 -18.41 6.52
N GLY A 332 9.94 -17.14 6.85
CA GLY A 332 9.93 -16.05 5.89
C GLY A 332 11.14 -16.09 4.96
N SER A 333 11.05 -15.38 3.83
CA SER A 333 12.15 -15.25 2.86
C SER A 333 13.26 -14.30 3.32
N THR A 334 13.00 -13.46 4.32
CA THR A 334 13.94 -12.47 4.86
C THR A 334 14.20 -12.72 6.35
N GLY A 335 15.46 -13.04 6.67
CA GLY A 335 15.91 -13.23 8.05
C GLY A 335 15.34 -14.49 8.72
N SER A 336 15.16 -14.42 10.04
CA SER A 336 14.76 -15.55 10.89
C SER A 336 13.29 -15.54 11.32
N HIS A 337 12.46 -14.68 10.73
CA HIS A 337 11.07 -14.54 11.12
C HIS A 337 10.19 -15.62 10.51
N VAL A 338 9.16 -16.05 11.24
CA VAL A 338 8.15 -16.99 10.74
C VAL A 338 7.00 -16.25 10.06
N THR A 339 6.26 -16.94 9.21
CA THR A 339 5.09 -16.40 8.48
C THR A 339 4.02 -17.45 8.25
N ASP A 340 2.76 -17.02 8.23
CA ASP A 340 1.60 -17.81 7.83
C ASP A 340 1.19 -17.55 6.36
N LEU A 341 1.83 -16.61 5.66
CA LEU A 341 1.53 -16.24 4.27
C LEU A 341 1.37 -17.46 3.37
N TYR A 342 2.32 -18.39 3.43
CA TYR A 342 2.36 -19.53 2.53
C TYR A 342 1.26 -20.57 2.79
N TYR A 343 0.49 -20.46 3.87
CA TYR A 343 -0.75 -21.24 4.00
C TYR A 343 -1.86 -20.77 3.08
N CYS A 344 -1.81 -19.51 2.64
CA CYS A 344 -2.85 -18.83 1.90
C CYS A 344 -2.37 -18.23 0.58
N GLU A 345 -1.16 -18.58 0.14
CA GLU A 345 -0.53 -18.22 -1.14
C GLU A 345 -0.40 -19.50 -1.98
N TYR A 346 -0.99 -19.51 -3.19
CA TYR A 346 -1.12 -20.71 -4.02
C TYR A 346 -0.62 -20.56 -5.48
N THR A 347 -0.33 -19.35 -5.95
CA THR A 347 0.08 -19.00 -7.33
C THR A 347 1.59 -18.87 -7.54
N ASN A 348 2.37 -19.05 -6.48
CA ASN A 348 3.81 -18.82 -6.38
C ASN A 348 4.20 -17.33 -6.57
N ASP A 349 3.42 -16.42 -5.99
CA ASP A 349 3.74 -14.99 -5.90
C ASP A 349 3.72 -14.49 -4.43
N ILE A 350 3.47 -13.20 -4.19
CA ILE A 350 3.46 -12.58 -2.86
C ILE A 350 2.06 -12.28 -2.31
N PHE A 351 1.01 -12.50 -3.12
CA PHE A 351 -0.36 -12.17 -2.78
C PHE A 351 -1.08 -13.40 -2.21
N PRO A 352 -1.64 -13.30 -1.00
CA PRO A 352 -2.48 -14.37 -0.50
C PRO A 352 -3.86 -14.36 -1.17
N GLU A 353 -4.34 -15.52 -1.58
CA GLU A 353 -5.69 -15.72 -2.12
C GLU A 353 -6.75 -15.80 -1.02
N CYS A 354 -6.35 -15.84 0.25
CA CYS A 354 -7.24 -15.83 1.41
C CYS A 354 -6.78 -14.80 2.44
N PHE A 355 -7.72 -14.13 3.12
CA PHE A 355 -7.38 -13.40 4.34
C PHE A 355 -7.07 -14.39 5.46
N TYR A 356 -6.01 -14.14 6.21
CA TYR A 356 -5.59 -15.03 7.27
C TYR A 356 -5.22 -14.32 8.56
N GLY A 357 -5.36 -15.04 9.67
CA GLY A 357 -4.96 -14.61 10.99
C GLY A 357 -4.70 -15.79 11.92
N ARG A 358 -4.15 -15.53 13.10
CA ARG A 358 -3.82 -16.56 14.08
C ARG A 358 -4.30 -16.19 15.48
N PHE A 359 -5.08 -17.08 16.10
CA PHE A 359 -5.23 -17.14 17.55
C PHE A 359 -4.09 -17.98 18.13
N SER A 360 -3.01 -17.32 18.52
CA SER A 360 -1.82 -17.99 19.02
C SER A 360 -2.00 -18.35 20.50
N ALA A 361 -1.93 -19.65 20.81
CA ALA A 361 -2.08 -20.17 22.16
C ALA A 361 -1.45 -21.57 22.28
N ASN A 362 -0.77 -21.81 23.40
CA ASN A 362 -0.17 -23.10 23.75
C ASN A 362 -1.10 -23.89 24.67
N THR A 363 -2.05 -23.21 25.32
CA THR A 363 -2.97 -23.77 26.31
C THR A 363 -4.36 -23.17 26.20
N LEU A 364 -5.36 -23.88 26.73
CA LEU A 364 -6.74 -23.41 26.73
C LEU A 364 -6.90 -22.08 27.48
N ALA A 365 -6.16 -21.89 28.58
CA ALA A 365 -6.19 -20.66 29.37
C ALA A 365 -5.72 -19.41 28.58
N GLN A 366 -4.90 -19.59 27.54
CA GLN A 366 -4.47 -18.51 26.65
C GLN A 366 -5.44 -18.29 25.49
N LEU A 367 -6.10 -19.35 25.01
CA LEU A 367 -7.06 -19.25 23.91
C LEU A 367 -8.40 -18.64 24.36
N GLN A 368 -8.92 -19.07 25.51
CA GLN A 368 -10.26 -18.69 25.94
C GLN A 368 -10.47 -17.15 25.98
N PRO A 369 -9.55 -16.34 26.53
CA PRO A 369 -9.70 -14.88 26.50
C PRO A 369 -9.67 -14.26 25.10
N GLN A 370 -9.01 -14.89 24.11
CA GLN A 370 -9.03 -14.42 22.72
C GLN A 370 -10.40 -14.64 22.09
N ILE A 371 -11.01 -15.80 22.35
CA ILE A 371 -12.38 -16.13 21.91
C ILE A 371 -13.38 -15.19 22.58
N ASP A 372 -13.33 -15.05 23.90
CA ASP A 372 -14.30 -14.27 24.67
C ASP A 372 -14.31 -12.80 24.24
N LYS A 373 -13.13 -12.16 24.14
CA LYS A 373 -13.02 -10.77 23.67
C LYS A 373 -13.50 -10.60 22.23
N THR A 374 -13.23 -11.58 21.37
CA THR A 374 -13.69 -11.52 19.97
C THR A 374 -15.21 -11.63 19.89
N LEU A 375 -15.81 -12.54 20.68
CA LEU A 375 -17.25 -12.70 20.74
C LEU A 375 -17.94 -11.48 21.35
N GLU A 376 -17.41 -10.95 22.46
CA GLU A 376 -17.93 -9.73 23.08
C GLU A 376 -17.94 -8.57 22.08
N TYR A 377 -16.84 -8.39 21.34
CA TYR A 377 -16.73 -7.36 20.31
C TYR A 377 -17.69 -7.55 19.15
N GLU A 378 -17.70 -8.74 18.54
CA GLU A 378 -18.55 -8.96 17.37
C GLU A 378 -20.04 -9.01 17.69
N GLN A 379 -20.41 -9.43 18.90
CA GLN A 379 -21.81 -9.45 19.35
C GLN A 379 -22.29 -8.12 19.91
N TYR A 380 -21.39 -7.12 20.02
CA TYR A 380 -21.67 -5.84 20.66
C TYR A 380 -22.23 -6.03 22.08
N ALA A 381 -21.61 -6.94 22.85
CA ALA A 381 -22.08 -7.38 24.16
C ALA A 381 -21.43 -6.62 25.33
N PHE A 382 -20.77 -5.50 25.04
CA PHE A 382 -20.11 -4.66 26.04
C PHE A 382 -21.13 -4.07 27.03
N PRO A 383 -20.79 -3.97 28.33
CA PRO A 383 -21.61 -3.24 29.29
C PRO A 383 -21.74 -1.75 28.94
N ASP A 384 -20.66 -1.16 28.40
CA ASP A 384 -20.57 0.22 27.97
C ASP A 384 -19.76 0.29 26.67
N PRO A 385 -20.39 0.64 25.52
CA PRO A 385 -19.71 0.70 24.24
C PRO A 385 -18.99 2.02 23.98
N THR A 386 -19.03 3.00 24.90
CA THR A 386 -18.44 4.33 24.68
C THR A 386 -16.95 4.31 24.36
N PHE A 387 -16.23 3.29 24.83
CA PHE A 387 -14.81 3.11 24.49
C PHE A 387 -14.57 2.91 22.97
N LEU A 388 -15.58 2.52 22.18
CA LEU A 388 -15.47 2.38 20.73
C LEU A 388 -15.29 3.74 20.03
N ASP A 389 -15.73 4.83 20.67
CA ASP A 389 -15.56 6.19 20.16
C ASP A 389 -14.20 6.78 20.59
N GLU A 390 -13.39 6.03 21.36
CA GLU A 390 -12.09 6.47 21.86
C GLU A 390 -10.94 5.74 21.16
N VAL A 391 -9.92 6.50 20.74
CA VAL A 391 -8.72 5.96 20.10
C VAL A 391 -7.47 6.49 20.78
N VAL A 392 -6.50 5.61 21.03
CA VAL A 392 -5.17 5.99 21.52
C VAL A 392 -4.15 5.81 20.39
N LEU A 393 -3.46 6.90 20.06
CA LEU A 393 -2.43 6.93 19.02
C LEU A 393 -1.11 7.40 19.63
N VAL A 394 -0.07 6.57 19.56
CA VAL A 394 1.23 6.84 20.18
C VAL A 394 2.33 6.83 19.13
N ALA A 395 3.04 7.95 19.00
CA ALA A 395 4.34 7.97 18.33
C ALA A 395 5.37 7.41 19.32
N GLY A 396 5.95 6.25 19.02
CA GLY A 396 7.01 5.67 19.87
C GLY A 396 8.24 6.58 19.94
N ALA A 397 8.91 6.59 21.09
CA ALA A 397 10.15 7.35 21.28
C ALA A 397 11.28 6.72 20.45
N ASP A 398 11.93 7.53 19.64
CA ASP A 398 13.02 7.10 18.77
C ASP A 398 13.94 8.30 18.47
N GLY A 399 15.23 8.16 18.76
CA GLY A 399 16.19 9.25 18.68
C GLY A 399 16.35 9.89 17.30
N SER A 400 15.93 9.22 16.21
CA SER A 400 16.06 9.75 14.84
C SER A 400 14.78 9.64 14.01
N HIS A 401 13.81 8.82 14.41
CA HIS A 401 12.63 8.52 13.62
C HIS A 401 11.34 9.16 14.15
N GLN A 402 11.39 9.68 15.39
CA GLN A 402 10.17 10.07 16.07
C GLN A 402 9.42 11.25 15.45
N LEU A 403 10.11 12.27 14.93
CA LEU A 403 9.44 13.47 14.41
C LEU A 403 8.87 13.23 13.01
N THR A 404 9.69 12.77 12.07
CA THR A 404 9.26 12.65 10.68
C THR A 404 8.26 11.52 10.47
N TRP A 405 8.49 10.34 11.07
CA TRP A 405 7.67 9.16 10.77
C TRP A 405 6.75 8.79 11.93
N GLY A 406 7.24 8.84 13.17
CA GLY A 406 6.40 8.62 14.35
C GLY A 406 5.26 9.64 14.38
N ASN A 407 5.59 10.93 14.59
CA ASN A 407 4.61 12.00 14.60
C ASN A 407 3.94 12.12 13.22
N GLY A 408 4.66 11.98 12.12
CA GLY A 408 4.08 12.05 10.77
C GLY A 408 2.93 11.05 10.55
N GLN A 409 3.11 9.78 10.92
CA GLN A 409 2.06 8.76 10.80
C GLN A 409 0.85 9.10 11.69
N ILE A 410 1.10 9.52 12.93
CA ILE A 410 0.03 9.85 13.88
C ILE A 410 -0.72 11.10 13.44
N ASN A 411 0.00 12.12 12.98
CA ASN A 411 -0.58 13.36 12.44
C ASN A 411 -1.45 13.06 11.22
N TYR A 412 -0.99 12.24 10.28
CA TYR A 412 -1.81 11.77 9.15
C TYR A 412 -3.10 11.11 9.65
N GLY A 413 -2.99 10.15 10.58
CA GLY A 413 -4.15 9.50 11.17
C GLY A 413 -5.15 10.49 11.79
N THR A 414 -4.67 11.41 12.63
CA THR A 414 -5.52 12.40 13.31
C THR A 414 -6.08 13.47 12.39
N GLN A 415 -5.39 13.83 11.32
CA GLN A 415 -5.85 14.85 10.40
C GLN A 415 -6.99 14.33 9.53
N TYR A 416 -6.90 13.08 9.08
CA TYR A 416 -7.82 12.55 8.07
C TYR A 416 -8.89 11.61 8.60
N TYR A 417 -8.68 10.93 9.74
CA TYR A 417 -9.55 9.83 10.17
C TYR A 417 -9.92 9.89 11.65
N PHE A 418 -8.91 9.89 12.54
CA PHE A 418 -9.10 9.78 13.99
C PHE A 418 -9.24 11.17 14.60
N ASN A 419 -10.42 11.77 14.47
CA ASN A 419 -10.71 13.10 15.00
C ASN A 419 -12.20 13.33 15.28
N ALA A 420 -12.47 14.47 15.94
CA ALA A 420 -13.82 14.87 16.32
C ALA A 420 -14.76 15.08 15.11
N ALA A 421 -14.24 15.39 13.91
CA ALA A 421 -15.08 15.51 12.72
C ALA A 421 -15.66 14.16 12.28
N HIS A 422 -15.01 13.06 12.64
CA HIS A 422 -15.50 11.69 12.45
C HIS A 422 -16.16 11.10 13.72
N GLY A 423 -16.43 11.93 14.73
CA GLY A 423 -17.08 11.49 15.97
C GLY A 423 -16.16 10.73 16.95
N LEU A 424 -14.84 10.78 16.76
CA LEU A 424 -13.89 10.04 17.60
C LEU A 424 -13.15 10.95 18.58
N LEU A 425 -13.10 10.56 19.85
CA LEU A 425 -12.21 11.13 20.86
C LEU A 425 -10.83 10.51 20.71
N THR A 426 -9.84 11.31 20.31
CA THR A 426 -8.50 10.81 20.01
C THR A 426 -7.48 11.30 21.03
N HIS A 427 -6.85 10.35 21.72
CA HIS A 427 -5.75 10.57 22.66
C HIS A 427 -4.42 10.41 21.93
N THR A 428 -3.83 11.53 21.56
CA THR A 428 -2.62 11.57 20.73
C THR A 428 -1.38 11.86 21.57
N TYR A 429 -0.40 10.97 21.50
CA TYR A 429 0.88 11.10 22.19
C TYR A 429 1.99 11.23 21.16
N LEU A 430 2.36 12.49 20.86
CA LEU A 430 3.47 12.82 19.97
C LEU A 430 4.77 12.93 20.75
N GLN A 431 5.89 12.68 20.08
CA GLN A 431 7.21 12.97 20.64
C GLN A 431 7.50 14.48 20.53
N PRO A 432 8.18 15.07 21.54
CA PRO A 432 8.44 16.50 21.56
C PRO A 432 9.36 16.91 20.41
N GLU A 433 9.05 18.04 19.78
CA GLU A 433 9.96 18.70 18.84
C GLU A 433 11.20 19.21 19.63
N PRO A 434 12.42 19.08 19.07
CA PRO A 434 13.69 19.38 19.73
C PRO A 434 13.95 20.87 19.99
#